data_AF-X1S6F6-F1
#
_entry.id   AF-X1S6F6-F1
#
_cell.length_a   1.000
_cell.length_b   1.000
_cell.length_c   1.000
_cell.angle_alpha   90.00
_cell.angle_beta   90.00
_cell.angle_gamma   90.00
#
_symmetry.space_group_name_H-M   'P 1'
#
loop_
_entity.id
_entity.type
_entity.pdbx_description
1 polymer ?
#
loop_
_entity_poly.entity_id
_entity_poly.type
_entity_poly.pdbx_seq_one_letter_code
_entity_poly.pdbx_strand_id
1 'polypeptide(L)'
;LRIKKGFVPYALDLLEVLAYDSNLYVRKSCGPFALSHVCYKDSRSAFERLRKWMKIKDRNVRWNVAMSLGVWFGQTHPEESLKLLKILAKDKERFIWRAAASSLIKLIRKHPKLKQEVFSWENCEECLNVVKRYVEE
;
A
#
# COMPACT_ATOMS: atom_id res chain seq x y z
N LEU A 1 -13.01 0.77 -14.13
CA LEU A 1 -12.70 2.20 -14.42
C LEU A 1 -11.86 2.30 -15.69
N ARG A 2 -12.41 2.84 -16.78
CA ARG A 2 -11.69 3.04 -18.05
C ARG A 2 -11.14 4.47 -18.10
N ILE A 3 -10.11 4.74 -17.29
CA ILE A 3 -9.41 6.05 -17.31
C ILE A 3 -8.24 6.01 -18.30
N LYS A 4 -7.96 7.12 -18.98
CA LYS A 4 -6.74 7.27 -19.80
C LYS A 4 -5.58 7.74 -18.91
N LYS A 5 -4.33 7.42 -19.31
CA LYS A 5 -3.10 7.78 -18.59
C LYS A 5 -3.06 9.26 -18.16
N GLY A 6 -3.38 10.18 -19.07
CA GLY A 6 -3.38 11.62 -18.79
C GLY A 6 -4.38 12.09 -17.73
N PHE A 7 -5.39 11.27 -17.40
CA PHE A 7 -6.37 11.59 -16.34
C PHE A 7 -5.98 11.05 -14.96
N VAL A 8 -4.88 10.30 -14.84
CA VAL A 8 -4.46 9.71 -13.56
C VAL A 8 -4.25 10.77 -12.47
N PRO A 9 -3.56 11.92 -12.71
CA PRO A 9 -3.39 12.93 -11.67
C PRO A 9 -4.73 13.46 -11.12
N TYR A 10 -5.67 13.78 -11.99
CA TYR A 10 -7.00 14.27 -11.61
C TYR A 10 -7.83 13.21 -10.87
N ALA A 11 -7.74 11.95 -11.32
CA ALA A 11 -8.38 10.85 -10.61
C ALA A 11 -7.79 10.66 -9.21
N LEU A 12 -6.48 10.82 -9.05
CA LEU A 12 -5.82 10.79 -7.74
C LEU A 12 -6.22 11.96 -6.86
N ASP A 13 -6.43 13.17 -7.42
CA ASP A 13 -6.95 14.31 -6.65
C ASP A 13 -8.34 14.03 -6.07
N LEU A 14 -9.23 13.41 -6.85
CA LEU A 14 -10.55 13.00 -6.38
C LEU A 14 -10.47 11.90 -5.31
N LEU A 15 -9.60 10.91 -5.52
CA LEU A 15 -9.40 9.84 -4.55
C LEU A 15 -8.73 10.32 -3.26
N GLU A 16 -7.95 11.39 -3.31
CA GLU A 16 -7.32 11.98 -2.12
C GLU A 16 -8.36 12.37 -1.07
N VAL A 17 -9.43 13.03 -1.50
CA VAL A 17 -10.53 13.45 -0.63
C VAL A 17 -11.16 12.24 0.07
N LEU A 18 -11.40 11.16 -0.67
CA LEU A 18 -11.97 9.92 -0.13
C LEU A 18 -10.98 9.15 0.75
N ALA A 19 -9.67 9.35 0.58
CA ALA A 19 -8.66 8.66 1.36
C ALA A 19 -8.64 9.09 2.84
N TYR A 20 -9.18 10.27 3.17
CA TYR A 20 -9.33 10.76 4.54
C TYR A 20 -10.54 10.15 5.28
N ASP A 21 -11.48 9.54 4.57
CA ASP A 21 -12.75 9.09 5.16
C ASP A 21 -12.53 8.00 6.23
N SER A 22 -13.18 8.15 7.39
CA SER A 22 -13.08 7.21 8.50
C SER A 22 -13.98 5.98 8.35
N ASN A 23 -14.93 6.00 7.42
CA ASN A 23 -15.83 4.89 7.15
C ASN A 23 -15.05 3.72 6.53
N LEU A 24 -15.19 2.55 7.14
CA LEU A 24 -14.49 1.34 6.72
C LEU A 24 -14.80 0.94 5.27
N TYR A 25 -16.05 1.11 4.83
CA TYR A 25 -16.47 0.81 3.47
C TYR A 25 -15.78 1.74 2.47
N VAL A 26 -15.76 3.05 2.75
CA VAL A 26 -15.11 4.04 1.88
C VAL A 26 -13.63 3.75 1.76
N ARG A 27 -12.91 3.50 2.87
CA ARG A 27 -11.48 3.14 2.83
C ARG A 27 -11.23 1.87 2.05
N LYS A 28 -12.01 0.80 2.30
CA LYS A 28 -11.83 -0.46 1.56
C LYS A 28 -12.10 -0.27 0.06
N SER A 29 -13.06 0.55 -0.33
CA SER A 29 -13.34 0.87 -1.74
C SER A 29 -12.28 1.77 -2.36
N CYS A 30 -11.74 2.73 -1.60
CA CYS A 30 -10.74 3.68 -2.07
C CYS A 30 -9.35 3.04 -2.21
N GLY A 31 -8.81 2.50 -1.11
CA GLY A 31 -7.42 2.02 -1.03
C GLY A 31 -7.11 0.83 -1.95
N PRO A 32 -7.60 -0.38 -1.64
CA PRO A 32 -7.27 -1.56 -2.43
C PRO A 32 -8.00 -1.66 -3.79
N PHE A 33 -9.19 -1.05 -3.97
CA PHE A 33 -9.90 -1.14 -5.25
C PHE A 33 -9.62 0.05 -6.17
N ALA A 34 -10.13 1.24 -5.83
CA ALA A 34 -10.08 2.39 -6.73
C ALA A 34 -8.64 2.86 -7.02
N LEU A 35 -7.82 3.06 -5.99
CA LEU A 35 -6.41 3.45 -6.18
C LEU A 35 -5.66 2.40 -6.98
N SER A 36 -5.84 1.10 -6.72
CA SER A 36 -5.18 0.05 -7.52
C SER A 36 -5.51 0.17 -9.01
N HIS A 37 -6.79 0.35 -9.36
CA HIS A 37 -7.20 0.52 -10.76
C HIS A 37 -6.66 1.81 -11.40
N VAL A 38 -6.64 2.92 -10.66
CA VAL A 38 -6.17 4.22 -11.15
C VAL A 38 -4.64 4.20 -11.31
N CYS A 39 -3.93 3.79 -10.26
CA CYS A 39 -2.46 3.78 -10.19
C CYS A 39 -1.83 2.92 -11.27
N TYR A 40 -2.45 1.79 -11.63
CA TYR A 40 -1.94 0.93 -12.70
C TYR A 40 -1.86 1.61 -14.07
N LYS A 41 -2.70 2.63 -14.33
CA LYS A 41 -2.72 3.31 -15.64
C LYS A 41 -1.54 4.23 -15.85
N ASP A 42 -0.91 4.70 -14.77
CA ASP A 42 0.33 5.46 -14.81
C ASP A 42 1.14 5.22 -13.53
N SER A 43 1.82 4.08 -13.46
CA SER A 43 2.54 3.65 -12.26
C SER A 43 3.57 4.66 -11.77
N ARG A 44 4.23 5.39 -12.68
CA ARG A 44 5.24 6.40 -12.33
C ARG A 44 4.60 7.54 -11.51
N SER A 45 3.60 8.19 -12.09
CA SER A 45 2.86 9.28 -11.43
C SER A 45 2.16 8.81 -10.16
N ALA A 46 1.66 7.57 -10.17
CA ALA A 46 1.06 6.95 -9.00
C ALA A 46 2.05 6.81 -7.84
N PHE A 47 3.23 6.21 -8.06
CA PHE A 47 4.23 6.07 -7.00
C PHE A 47 4.75 7.42 -6.50
N GLU A 48 4.85 8.44 -7.36
CA GLU A 48 5.16 9.81 -6.94
C GLU A 48 4.09 10.37 -6.01
N ARG A 49 2.80 10.17 -6.31
CA ARG A 49 1.69 10.57 -5.44
C ARG A 49 1.68 9.80 -4.12
N LEU A 50 1.82 8.47 -4.15
CA LEU A 50 1.82 7.63 -2.95
C LEU A 50 2.95 8.02 -2.00
N ARG A 51 4.15 8.34 -2.50
CA ARG A 51 5.26 8.87 -1.69
C ARG A 51 4.91 10.19 -0.96
N LYS A 52 4.11 11.06 -1.58
CA LYS A 52 3.60 12.28 -0.93
C LYS A 52 2.57 11.93 0.14
N TRP A 53 1.63 11.05 -0.18
CA TRP A 53 0.56 10.64 0.74
C TRP A 53 1.04 9.92 1.99
N MET A 54 2.15 9.18 1.91
CA MET A 54 2.77 8.56 3.09
C MET A 54 3.24 9.57 4.14
N LYS A 55 3.47 10.83 3.73
CA LYS A 55 3.91 11.92 4.63
C LYS A 55 2.73 12.69 5.23
N ILE A 56 1.51 12.47 4.74
CA ILE A 56 0.29 13.09 5.27
C ILE A 56 0.05 12.54 6.69
N LYS A 57 -0.28 13.43 7.63
CA LYS A 57 -0.45 13.08 9.05
C LYS A 57 -1.62 12.12 9.27
N ASP A 58 -2.66 12.22 8.45
CA ASP A 58 -3.87 11.42 8.55
C ASP A 58 -3.61 9.91 8.34
N ARG A 59 -4.07 9.12 9.30
CA ARG A 59 -3.89 7.68 9.34
C ARG A 59 -4.71 6.94 8.28
N ASN A 60 -5.88 7.44 7.87
CA ASN A 60 -6.69 6.81 6.84
C ASN A 60 -5.98 6.91 5.49
N VAL A 61 -5.36 8.06 5.19
CA VAL A 61 -4.57 8.25 3.98
C VAL A 61 -3.39 7.27 3.94
N ARG A 62 -2.56 7.22 4.99
CA ARG A 62 -1.43 6.28 5.07
C ARG A 62 -1.87 4.82 4.98
N TRP A 63 -3.01 4.47 5.59
CA TRP A 63 -3.59 3.13 5.53
C TRP A 63 -4.00 2.76 4.10
N ASN A 64 -4.66 3.67 3.40
CA ASN A 64 -5.06 3.47 2.00
C ASN A 64 -3.85 3.27 1.08
N VAL A 65 -2.77 4.03 1.30
CA VAL A 65 -1.50 3.80 0.59
C VAL A 65 -1.00 2.37 0.85
N ALA A 66 -0.84 1.98 2.11
CA ALA A 66 -0.34 0.65 2.48
C ALA A 66 -1.14 -0.48 1.81
N MET A 67 -2.47 -0.41 1.86
CA MET A 67 -3.35 -1.44 1.30
C MET A 67 -3.32 -1.51 -0.23
N SER A 68 -3.13 -0.38 -0.91
CA SER A 68 -3.01 -0.33 -2.38
C SER A 68 -1.76 -1.05 -2.92
N LEU A 69 -0.70 -1.15 -2.10
CA LEU A 69 0.57 -1.80 -2.45
C LEU A 69 0.53 -3.33 -2.34
N GLY A 70 -0.46 -3.90 -1.65
CA GLY A 70 -0.62 -5.35 -1.47
C GLY A 70 -1.56 -6.03 -2.47
N VAL A 71 -2.16 -5.25 -3.38
CA VAL A 71 -3.15 -5.72 -4.36
C VAL A 71 -2.60 -5.59 -5.78
N TRP A 72 -3.44 -5.77 -6.80
CA TRP A 72 -3.02 -5.86 -8.19
C TRP A 72 -1.99 -4.82 -8.68
N PHE A 73 -2.20 -3.52 -8.40
CA PHE A 73 -1.23 -2.47 -8.73
C PHE A 73 0.16 -2.74 -8.14
N GLY A 74 0.24 -2.93 -6.82
CA GLY A 74 1.51 -3.13 -6.14
C GLY A 74 2.13 -4.50 -6.42
N GLN A 75 1.30 -5.52 -6.60
CA GLN A 75 1.73 -6.85 -7.06
C GLN A 75 2.32 -6.82 -8.48
N THR A 76 1.92 -5.90 -9.34
CA THR A 76 2.53 -5.74 -10.67
C THR A 76 3.90 -5.05 -10.60
N HIS A 77 4.14 -4.26 -9.55
CA HIS A 77 5.37 -3.51 -9.33
C HIS A 77 5.96 -3.86 -7.95
N PRO A 78 6.37 -5.12 -7.74
CA PRO A 78 6.69 -5.63 -6.41
C PRO A 78 7.85 -4.90 -5.75
N GLU A 79 8.93 -4.63 -6.49
CA GLU A 79 10.15 -4.02 -5.93
C GLU A 79 9.88 -2.59 -5.43
N GLU A 80 9.17 -1.79 -6.21
CA GLU A 80 8.77 -0.42 -5.84
C GLU A 80 7.76 -0.42 -4.70
N SER A 81 6.82 -1.36 -4.71
CA SER A 81 5.85 -1.51 -3.62
C SER A 81 6.54 -1.89 -2.31
N LEU A 82 7.54 -2.78 -2.40
CA LEU A 82 8.33 -3.24 -1.28
C LEU A 82 9.09 -2.09 -0.61
N LYS A 83 9.71 -1.20 -1.39
CA LYS A 83 10.39 0.01 -0.87
C LYS A 83 9.46 0.88 -0.03
N LEU A 84 8.24 1.11 -0.50
CA LEU A 84 7.25 1.92 0.22
C LEU A 84 6.68 1.19 1.45
N LEU A 85 6.42 -0.12 1.32
CA LEU A 85 5.97 -0.95 2.43
C LEU A 85 7.00 -1.05 3.55
N LYS A 86 8.31 -1.04 3.23
CA LYS A 86 9.39 -1.00 4.23
C LYS A 86 9.33 0.24 5.13
N ILE A 87 8.96 1.39 4.55
CA ILE A 87 8.77 2.62 5.31
C ILE A 87 7.51 2.52 6.18
N LEU A 88 6.39 2.04 5.62
CA LEU A 88 5.11 1.91 6.32
C LEU A 88 5.11 0.82 7.41
N ALA A 89 5.98 -0.19 7.28
CA ALA A 89 6.21 -1.21 8.31
C ALA A 89 6.84 -0.61 9.57
N LYS A 90 7.52 0.53 9.45
CA LYS A 90 8.16 1.29 10.54
C LYS A 90 7.29 2.45 11.05
N ASP A 91 6.04 2.57 10.57
CA ASP A 91 5.13 3.60 11.04
C ASP A 91 4.84 3.40 12.54
N LYS A 92 4.73 4.51 13.29
CA LYS A 92 4.50 4.47 14.74
C LYS A 92 3.09 4.01 15.08
N GLU A 93 2.14 4.17 14.16
CA GLU A 93 0.76 3.78 14.39
C GLU A 93 0.52 2.32 14.01
N ARG A 94 0.09 1.53 15.00
CA ARG A 94 -0.31 0.12 14.82
C ARG A 94 -1.29 -0.10 13.67
N PHE A 95 -2.17 0.86 13.44
CA PHE A 95 -3.12 0.80 12.34
C PHE A 95 -2.44 0.75 10.96
N ILE A 96 -1.33 1.45 10.80
CA ILE A 96 -0.60 1.58 9.53
C ILE A 96 0.32 0.39 9.32
N TRP A 97 1.15 0.04 10.31
CA TRP A 97 2.07 -1.08 10.14
C TRP A 97 1.33 -2.42 10.01
N ARG A 98 0.12 -2.57 10.59
CA ARG A 98 -0.73 -3.76 10.32
C ARG A 98 -1.27 -3.80 8.89
N ALA A 99 -1.54 -2.65 8.30
CA ALA A 99 -1.91 -2.56 6.89
C ALA A 99 -0.73 -2.92 5.99
N ALA A 100 0.47 -2.44 6.33
CA ALA A 100 1.71 -2.82 5.66
C ALA A 100 1.94 -4.34 5.76
N ALA A 101 1.82 -4.94 6.94
CA ALA A 101 1.91 -6.39 7.15
C ALA A 101 0.91 -7.16 6.26
N SER A 102 -0.36 -6.71 6.23
CA SER A 102 -1.39 -7.32 5.39
C SER A 102 -1.04 -7.27 3.90
N SER A 103 -0.46 -6.17 3.45
CA SER A 103 0.01 -6.01 2.07
C SER A 103 1.25 -6.84 1.76
N LEU A 104 2.21 -6.93 2.69
CA LEU A 104 3.40 -7.77 2.58
C LEU A 104 3.04 -9.25 2.46
N ILE A 105 2.10 -9.75 3.27
CA ILE A 105 1.61 -11.13 3.18
C ILE A 105 1.11 -11.42 1.76
N LYS A 106 0.26 -10.54 1.20
CA LYS A 106 -0.25 -10.69 -0.17
C LYS A 106 0.85 -10.62 -1.22
N LEU A 107 1.81 -9.70 -1.02
CA LEU A 107 2.92 -9.50 -1.95
C LEU A 107 3.85 -10.72 -1.96
N ILE A 108 4.20 -11.27 -0.80
CA ILE A 108 5.02 -12.49 -0.67
C ILE A 108 4.30 -13.71 -1.25
N ARG A 109 3.00 -13.88 -0.96
CA ARG A 109 2.21 -14.96 -1.58
C ARG A 109 2.21 -14.90 -3.10
N LYS A 110 2.23 -13.69 -3.67
CA LYS A 110 2.33 -13.49 -5.13
C LYS A 110 3.77 -13.63 -5.65
N HIS A 111 4.76 -13.20 -4.87
CA HIS A 111 6.18 -13.16 -5.21
C HIS A 111 7.04 -13.74 -4.07
N PRO A 112 7.12 -15.09 -3.95
CA PRO A 112 7.77 -15.74 -2.79
C PRO A 112 9.24 -15.37 -2.61
N LYS A 113 9.94 -14.99 -3.68
CA LYS A 113 11.34 -14.53 -3.65
C LYS A 113 11.58 -13.35 -2.71
N LEU A 114 10.55 -12.52 -2.44
CA LEU A 114 10.67 -11.35 -1.55
C LEU A 114 10.70 -11.72 -0.07
N LYS A 115 10.34 -12.97 0.29
CA LYS A 115 10.24 -13.42 1.70
C LYS A 115 11.56 -13.18 2.45
N GLN A 116 12.68 -13.58 1.87
CA GLN A 116 13.99 -13.47 2.52
C GLN A 116 14.37 -12.01 2.77
N GLU A 117 14.14 -11.12 1.80
CA GLU A 117 14.40 -9.69 1.96
C GLU A 117 13.49 -9.07 3.04
N VAL A 118 12.19 -9.39 3.04
CA VAL A 118 11.25 -8.85 4.04
C VAL A 118 11.66 -9.29 5.45
N PHE A 119 12.10 -10.54 5.62
CA PHE A 119 12.44 -11.10 6.93
C PHE A 119 13.79 -10.60 7.46
N SER A 120 14.63 -10.00 6.62
CA SER A 120 15.89 -9.36 7.03
C SER A 120 15.73 -7.90 7.46
N TRP A 121 14.51 -7.34 7.44
CA TRP A 121 14.30 -5.96 7.86
C TRP A 121 14.40 -5.80 9.37
N GLU A 122 15.06 -4.72 9.78
CA GLU A 122 15.23 -4.33 11.19
C GLU A 122 14.38 -3.11 11.54
N ASN A 123 14.05 -2.97 12.83
CA ASN A 123 13.26 -1.88 13.42
C ASN A 123 11.78 -1.89 12.98
N CYS A 124 11.22 -3.08 12.71
CA CYS A 124 9.81 -3.28 12.37
C CYS A 124 9.30 -4.65 12.83
N GLU A 125 9.78 -5.12 13.98
CA GLU A 125 9.59 -6.48 14.49
C GLU A 125 8.10 -6.80 14.70
N GLU A 126 7.31 -5.84 15.20
CA GLU A 126 5.85 -6.00 15.37
C GLU A 126 5.15 -6.32 14.04
N CYS A 127 5.51 -5.60 12.98
CA CYS A 127 4.99 -5.82 11.64
C CYS A 127 5.42 -7.20 11.11
N LEU A 128 6.72 -7.52 11.22
CA LEU A 128 7.26 -8.77 10.71
C LEU A 128 6.74 -10.00 11.44
N ASN A 129 6.52 -9.92 12.75
CA ASN A 129 5.93 -11.02 13.53
C ASN A 129 4.54 -11.40 13.01
N VAL A 130 3.74 -10.41 12.60
CA VAL A 130 2.46 -10.66 11.92
C VAL A 130 2.71 -11.31 10.55
N VAL A 131 3.62 -10.80 9.74
CA VAL A 131 3.89 -11.38 8.41
C VAL A 131 4.34 -12.84 8.51
N LYS A 132 5.30 -13.14 9.39
CA LYS A 132 5.85 -14.49 9.61
C LYS A 132 4.73 -15.48 9.94
N ARG A 133 3.89 -15.14 10.91
CA ARG A 133 2.74 -15.96 11.31
C ARG A 133 1.86 -16.39 10.12
N TYR A 134 1.56 -15.50 9.18
CA TYR A 134 0.64 -15.80 8.07
C TYR A 134 1.30 -16.33 6.78
N VAL A 135 2.63 -16.34 6.72
CA VAL A 135 3.41 -16.78 5.56
C VAL A 135 4.12 -18.13 5.83
N GLU A 136 4.26 -18.50 7.10
CA GLU A 136 4.82 -19.79 7.53
C GLU A 136 3.74 -20.83 7.83
N GLU A 137 2.51 -20.40 8.18
CA GLU A 137 1.28 -21.21 8.17
C GLU A 137 0.79 -21.47 6.73
#